data_AF-X1TSC3-F1
#
_entry.id   AF-X1TSC3-F1
#
_cell.length_a   1.000
_cell.length_b   1.000
_cell.length_c   1.000
_cell.angle_alpha   90.00
_cell.angle_beta   90.00
_cell.angle_gamma   90.00
#
_symmetry.space_group_name_H-M   'P 1'
#
loop_
_entity.id
_entity.type
_entity.pdbx_description
1 polymer ?
#
loop_
_entity_poly.entity_id
_entity_poly.type
_entity_poly.pdbx_seq_one_letter_code
_entity_poly.pdbx_strand_id
1 'polypeptide(L)'
;MGKQKQEPATTWSGKMKEYGGGNFTFLSSDGEAIVFIVVGLPVLMKSKYQGKEGERIGCPVVTDEGYLLFVTGKRLGRKLAKHEKVFGTNAIMVVRHGVEGDVNAKYEII
;
A
#
# COMPACT_ATOMS: atom_id res chain seq x y z
N MET A 1 8.90 33.08 -7.47
CA MET A 1 7.55 32.48 -7.50
C MET A 1 7.47 31.43 -6.41
N GLY A 2 6.73 31.69 -5.34
CA GLY A 2 6.57 30.74 -4.24
C GLY A 2 5.78 29.52 -4.71
N LYS A 3 6.26 28.31 -4.42
CA LYS A 3 5.48 27.08 -4.64
C LYS A 3 4.16 27.22 -3.87
N GLN A 4 3.04 27.33 -4.57
CA GLN A 4 1.72 27.23 -3.95
C GLN A 4 1.69 25.94 -3.14
N LYS A 5 1.36 26.03 -1.85
CA LYS A 5 1.05 24.85 -1.02
C LYS A 5 -0.15 24.18 -1.68
N GLN A 6 0.09 23.09 -2.40
CA GLN A 6 -0.99 22.24 -2.89
C GLN A 6 -1.75 21.71 -1.67
N GLU A 7 -3.08 21.84 -1.69
CA GLU A 7 -3.93 21.23 -0.68
C GLU A 7 -3.65 19.73 -0.63
N PRO A 8 -3.58 19.12 0.57
CA PRO A 8 -3.28 17.71 0.70
C PRO A 8 -4.38 16.90 0.01
N ALA A 9 -3.98 15.99 -0.88
CA ALA A 9 -4.94 15.16 -1.59
C ALA A 9 -5.83 14.36 -0.64
N THR A 10 -7.13 14.28 -0.97
CA THR A 10 -8.17 13.63 -0.16
C THR A 10 -8.53 12.24 -0.67
N THR A 11 -7.84 11.74 -1.69
CA THR A 11 -8.04 10.43 -2.32
C THR A 11 -6.76 9.62 -2.27
N TRP A 12 -6.88 8.29 -2.24
CA TRP A 12 -5.75 7.38 -2.41
C TRP A 12 -5.00 7.66 -3.70
N SER A 13 -5.72 7.85 -4.80
CA SER A 13 -5.14 8.18 -6.09
C SER A 13 -4.33 9.48 -6.05
N GLY A 14 -4.83 10.52 -5.38
CA GLY A 14 -4.11 11.78 -5.19
C GLY A 14 -2.90 11.63 -4.28
N LYS A 15 -3.04 10.97 -3.12
CA LYS A 15 -1.93 10.67 -2.21
C LYS A 15 -0.82 9.88 -2.89
N MET A 16 -1.15 8.86 -3.67
CA MET A 16 -0.15 8.08 -4.41
C MET A 16 0.58 8.89 -5.49
N LYS A 17 -0.06 9.92 -6.06
CA LYS A 17 0.62 10.89 -6.95
C LYS A 17 1.62 11.74 -6.16
N GLU A 18 1.22 12.28 -5.01
CA GLU A 18 2.11 13.04 -4.11
C GLU A 18 3.32 12.22 -3.67
N TYR A 19 3.12 10.94 -3.36
CA TYR A 19 4.17 10.09 -2.79
C TYR A 19 5.16 9.54 -3.83
N GLY A 20 4.88 9.64 -5.13
CA GLY A 20 5.78 9.09 -6.16
C GLY A 20 5.81 7.55 -6.23
N GLY A 21 6.66 7.00 -7.09
CA GLY A 21 6.76 5.54 -7.34
C GLY A 21 8.07 4.97 -6.81
N GLY A 22 8.00 3.87 -6.06
CA GLY A 22 9.18 3.17 -5.54
C GLY A 22 8.84 1.95 -4.70
N ASN A 23 9.74 0.95 -4.73
CA ASN A 23 9.79 -0.34 -4.03
C ASN A 23 8.50 -1.17 -3.84
N PHE A 24 8.66 -2.47 -4.08
CA PHE A 24 7.73 -3.51 -3.63
C PHE A 24 8.08 -3.92 -2.20
N THR A 25 7.08 -4.19 -1.36
CA THR A 25 7.31 -5.03 -0.18
C THR A 25 6.00 -5.60 0.39
N PHE A 26 6.16 -6.85 0.88
CA PHE A 26 5.43 -7.65 1.88
C PHE A 26 4.13 -8.40 1.52
N LEU A 27 4.32 -9.64 1.09
CA LEU A 27 3.86 -10.88 1.76
C LEU A 27 5.10 -11.82 1.85
N SER A 28 5.17 -12.74 2.82
CA SER A 28 6.36 -13.57 3.12
C SER A 28 6.59 -14.71 2.14
N SER A 29 5.52 -15.35 1.65
CA SER A 29 5.62 -16.55 0.81
C SER A 29 4.79 -16.47 -0.46
N ASP A 30 5.00 -17.43 -1.36
CA ASP A 30 4.24 -17.54 -2.62
C ASP A 30 2.83 -18.06 -2.34
N GLY A 31 1.82 -17.52 -3.00
CA GLY A 31 0.42 -17.90 -2.79
C GLY A 31 -0.19 -17.39 -1.48
N GLU A 32 0.56 -16.67 -0.65
CA GLU A 32 -0.01 -15.96 0.49
C GLU A 32 -1.05 -14.94 0.01
N ALA A 33 -2.18 -14.94 0.70
CA ALA A 33 -3.27 -14.02 0.48
C ALA A 33 -3.63 -13.33 1.79
N ILE A 34 -3.86 -12.02 1.74
CA ILE A 34 -4.51 -11.29 2.82
C ILE A 34 -5.79 -10.70 2.29
N VAL A 35 -6.88 -10.91 3.02
CA VAL A 35 -8.21 -10.37 2.73
C VAL A 35 -8.51 -9.25 3.72
N PHE A 36 -8.86 -8.08 3.23
CA PHE A 36 -9.11 -6.92 4.08
C PHE A 36 -10.02 -5.87 3.44
N ILE A 37 -10.63 -5.02 4.27
CA ILE A 37 -11.35 -3.82 3.82
C ILE A 37 -10.46 -2.60 4.09
N VAL A 38 -10.22 -1.77 3.08
CA VAL A 38 -9.53 -0.48 3.27
C VAL A 38 -10.50 0.53 3.86
N VAL A 39 -10.14 1.13 5.00
CA VAL A 39 -11.04 2.00 5.78
C VAL A 39 -10.52 3.42 5.99
N GLY A 40 -9.36 3.77 5.43
CA GLY A 40 -8.76 5.09 5.61
C GLY A 40 -7.82 5.49 4.50
N LEU A 41 -7.36 6.74 4.54
CA LEU A 41 -6.36 7.27 3.62
C LEU A 41 -4.98 6.65 3.87
N PRO A 42 -4.15 6.50 2.83
CA PRO A 42 -2.83 5.92 2.97
C PRO A 42 -1.91 6.89 3.71
N VAL A 43 -1.02 6.34 4.53
CA VAL A 43 -0.01 7.11 5.28
C VAL A 43 1.37 6.85 4.69
N LEU A 44 2.09 7.91 4.31
CA LEU A 44 3.50 7.78 3.92
C LEU A 44 4.36 7.60 5.18
N MET A 45 4.97 6.43 5.30
CA MET A 45 5.87 6.09 6.40
C MET A 45 7.30 6.13 5.90
N LYS A 46 8.18 6.70 6.73
CA LYS A 46 9.62 6.72 6.51
C LYS A 46 10.28 5.77 7.48
N SER A 47 11.09 4.86 6.97
CA SER A 47 11.90 3.92 7.75
C SER A 47 13.38 4.20 7.51
N LYS A 48 14.20 4.00 8.53
CA LYS A 48 15.66 4.01 8.40
C LYS A 48 16.19 2.69 8.94
N TYR A 49 16.80 1.88 8.07
CA TYR A 49 17.38 0.59 8.45
C TYR A 49 18.79 0.48 7.89
N GLN A 50 19.76 0.16 8.76
CA GLN A 50 21.19 0.07 8.39
C GLN A 50 21.69 1.28 7.58
N GLY A 51 21.30 2.49 7.99
CA GLY A 51 21.67 3.74 7.30
C GLY A 51 20.94 4.00 5.97
N LYS A 52 20.16 3.05 5.46
CA LYS A 52 19.33 3.23 4.27
C LYS A 52 17.96 3.79 4.66
N GLU A 53 17.60 4.90 4.04
CA GLU A 53 16.23 5.42 4.11
C GLU A 53 15.33 4.66 3.15
N GLY A 54 14.11 4.38 3.60
CA GLY A 54 13.10 3.70 2.82
C GLY A 54 11.74 4.29 3.09
N GLU A 55 10.89 4.27 2.09
CA GLU A 55 9.51 4.71 2.22
C GLU A 55 8.56 3.53 2.05
N ARG A 56 7.48 3.54 2.83
CA ARG A 56 6.41 2.55 2.83
C ARG A 56 5.06 3.24 2.90
N ILE A 57 4.03 2.53 2.48
CA ILE A 57 2.64 2.98 2.56
C ILE A 57 1.98 2.19 3.69
N GLY A 58 1.49 2.89 4.71
CA GLY A 58 0.58 2.34 5.69
C GLY A 58 -0.84 2.42 5.14
N CYS A 59 -1.50 1.27 5.05
CA CYS A 59 -2.87 1.11 4.58
C CYS A 59 -3.75 0.78 5.78
N PRO A 60 -4.60 1.70 6.26
CA PRO A 60 -5.58 1.40 7.31
C PRO A 60 -6.58 0.37 6.80
N VAL A 61 -6.64 -0.79 7.46
CA VAL A 61 -7.48 -1.90 7.05
C VAL A 61 -8.24 -2.53 8.21
N VAL A 62 -9.34 -3.19 7.89
CA VAL A 62 -10.04 -4.11 8.77
C VAL A 62 -9.94 -5.52 8.20
N THR A 63 -9.53 -6.46 9.05
CA THR A 63 -9.53 -7.91 8.79
C THR A 63 -10.52 -8.59 9.74
N ASP A 64 -10.62 -9.91 9.66
CA ASP A 64 -11.30 -10.76 10.63
C ASP A 64 -10.70 -10.67 12.05
N GLU A 65 -9.41 -10.33 12.16
CA GLU A 65 -8.71 -10.08 13.42
C GLU A 65 -8.92 -8.64 13.96
N GLY A 66 -9.59 -7.77 13.21
CA GLY A 66 -9.90 -6.40 13.62
C GLY A 66 -9.15 -5.33 12.83
N TYR A 67 -8.92 -4.16 13.45
CA TYR A 67 -8.28 -3.03 12.79
C TYR A 67 -6.76 -3.17 12.79
N LEU A 68 -6.17 -3.15 11.60
CA LEU A 68 -4.73 -3.30 11.38
C LEU A 68 -4.18 -2.21 10.46
N LEU A 69 -2.89 -1.94 10.58
CA LEU A 69 -2.17 -1.10 9.61
C LEU A 69 -1.36 -2.02 8.68
N PHE A 70 -1.88 -2.25 7.48
CA PHE A 70 -1.19 -3.04 6.46
C PHE A 70 -0.05 -2.24 5.84
N VAL A 71 1.19 -2.68 6.04
CA VAL A 71 2.39 -1.98 5.57
C VAL A 71 2.87 -2.57 4.24
N THR A 72 2.88 -1.75 3.19
CA THR A 72 3.25 -2.18 1.83
C THR A 72 4.25 -1.23 1.17
N GLY A 73 4.97 -1.71 0.16
CA GLY A 73 5.69 -0.86 -0.80
C GLY A 73 4.76 0.03 -1.65
N LYS A 74 5.28 1.11 -2.25
CA LYS A 74 4.45 2.08 -2.99
C LYS A 74 3.87 1.51 -4.27
N ARG A 75 4.51 0.49 -4.87
CA ARG A 75 3.99 -0.12 -6.11
C ARG A 75 2.68 -0.88 -5.87
N LEU A 76 2.59 -1.65 -4.79
CA LEU A 76 1.34 -2.29 -4.39
C LEU A 76 0.32 -1.25 -3.88
N GLY A 77 0.75 -0.23 -3.13
CA GLY A 77 -0.13 0.90 -2.76
C GLY A 77 -0.77 1.61 -3.97
N ARG A 78 -0.02 1.79 -5.07
CA ARG A 78 -0.53 2.31 -6.34
C ARG A 78 -1.51 1.37 -7.04
N LYS A 79 -1.31 0.05 -6.93
CA LYS A 79 -2.28 -0.92 -7.46
C LYS A 79 -3.57 -0.85 -6.66
N LEU A 80 -3.50 -0.86 -5.33
CA LEU A 80 -4.65 -0.71 -4.44
C LEU A 80 -5.44 0.57 -4.75
N ALA A 81 -4.76 1.70 -4.96
CA ALA A 81 -5.40 2.97 -5.31
C ALA A 81 -6.30 2.89 -6.56
N LYS A 82 -6.07 1.94 -7.50
CA LYS A 82 -6.95 1.75 -8.66
C LYS A 82 -8.32 1.19 -8.30
N HIS A 83 -8.43 0.54 -7.13
CA HIS A 83 -9.64 -0.05 -6.58
C HIS A 83 -10.30 0.87 -5.54
N GLU A 84 -9.88 2.13 -5.44
CA GLU A 84 -10.40 3.09 -4.44
C GLU A 84 -11.94 3.21 -4.43
N LYS A 85 -12.59 2.97 -5.57
CA LYS A 85 -14.06 3.01 -5.70
C LYS A 85 -14.80 1.98 -4.84
N VAL A 86 -14.14 0.91 -4.41
CA VAL A 86 -14.75 -0.18 -3.64
C VAL A 86 -14.27 -0.22 -2.18
N PHE A 87 -13.47 0.77 -1.77
CA PHE A 87 -13.00 0.87 -0.38
C PHE A 87 -14.17 1.15 0.57
N GLY A 88 -14.06 0.63 1.80
CA GLY A 88 -15.10 0.72 2.83
C GLY A 88 -16.32 -0.18 2.61
N THR A 89 -16.55 -0.68 1.40
CA THR A 89 -17.74 -1.50 1.07
C THR A 89 -17.41 -2.94 0.71
N ASN A 90 -16.21 -3.20 0.18
CA ASN A 90 -15.81 -4.52 -0.30
C ASN A 90 -14.51 -4.97 0.37
N ALA A 91 -14.46 -6.25 0.69
CA ALA A 91 -13.20 -6.92 0.97
C ALA A 91 -12.38 -7.02 -0.31
N ILE A 92 -11.08 -6.79 -0.19
CA ILE A 92 -10.08 -6.91 -1.23
C ILE A 92 -9.15 -8.04 -0.82
N MET A 93 -8.78 -8.88 -1.78
CA MET A 93 -7.78 -9.91 -1.57
C MET A 93 -6.51 -9.54 -2.32
N VAL A 94 -5.40 -9.45 -1.59
CA VAL A 94 -4.07 -9.29 -2.18
C VAL A 94 -3.36 -10.62 -2.14
N VAL A 95 -3.00 -11.14 -3.31
CA VAL A 95 -2.27 -12.40 -3.46
C VAL A 95 -0.85 -12.09 -3.95
N ARG A 96 0.17 -12.64 -3.27
CA ARG A 96 1.56 -12.56 -3.73
C ARG A 96 1.89 -13.78 -4.58
N HIS A 97 2.49 -13.51 -5.73
CA HIS A 97 3.03 -14.50 -6.66
C HIS A 97 4.56 -14.34 -6.71
N GLY A 98 5.31 -15.38 -6.36
CA GLY A 98 6.77 -15.44 -6.41
C GLY A 98 7.39 -16.15 -5.21
N VAL A 99 8.60 -16.68 -5.39
CA VAL A 99 9.32 -17.46 -4.36
C VAL A 99 9.66 -16.59 -3.15
N GLU A 100 9.78 -17.19 -1.96
CA GLU A 100 10.27 -16.51 -0.76
C GLU A 100 11.56 -15.72 -1.07
N GLY A 101 11.63 -14.46 -0.62
CA GLY A 101 12.77 -13.58 -0.88
C GLY A 101 12.87 -13.00 -2.31
N ASP A 102 11.96 -13.35 -3.22
CA ASP A 102 11.98 -12.81 -4.59
C ASP A 102 11.63 -11.31 -4.62
N VAL A 103 12.61 -10.50 -5.04
CA VAL A 103 12.46 -9.05 -5.25
C VAL A 103 11.54 -8.69 -6.42
N ASN A 104 11.30 -9.64 -7.33
CA ASN A 104 10.44 -9.48 -8.49
C ASN A 104 9.01 -10.00 -8.26
N ALA A 105 8.67 -10.36 -7.02
CA ALA A 105 7.35 -10.84 -6.65
C ALA A 105 6.24 -9.94 -7.22
N LYS A 106 5.25 -10.58 -7.84
CA LYS A 106 4.07 -9.93 -8.38
C LYS A 106 2.96 -9.98 -7.34
N TYR A 107 2.06 -9.00 -7.42
CA TYR A 107 0.89 -8.94 -6.55
C TYR A 107 -0.35 -8.84 -7.43
N GLU A 108 -1.31 -9.68 -7.16
CA GLU A 108 -2.64 -9.65 -7.75
C GLU A 108 -3.61 -9.06 -6.73
N ILE A 109 -4.59 -8.30 -7.23
CA ILE A 109 -5.65 -7.70 -6.41
C ILE A 109 -6.96 -8.21 -6.99
N ILE A 110 -7.71 -8.93 -6.16
CA ILE A 110 -9.02 -9.51 -6.46
C ILE A 110 -10.07 -8.77 -5.65
#